data_AF-A0A397UYC5-F1
#
_entry.id   AF-A0A397UYC5-F1
#
_cell.length_a   1.000
_cell.length_b   1.000
_cell.length_c   1.000
_cell.angle_alpha   90.00
_cell.angle_beta   90.00
_cell.angle_gamma   90.00
#
_symmetry.space_group_name_H-M   'P 1'
#
loop_
_entity.id
_entity.type
_entity.pdbx_description
1 polymer ?
#
loop_
_entity_poly.entity_id
_entity_poly.type
_entity_poly.pdbx_seq_one_letter_code
_entity_poly.pdbx_strand_id
1 'polypeptide(L)'
;MAEMQAEQRRLMRHKQARLREIRLERRALYLARWNQFDVNGQSSIEFKDIPWPTADIKRPSKDSIDDFLLSGIEDNSEIRTILRQEQIRFHPDRWHRWIKRVPTERQKKKIMETVTEISRTINVLYEERCP
;
A
#
# COMPACT_ATOMS: atom_id res chain seq x y z
N MET A 1 -9.16 37.60 20.29
CA MET A 1 -8.62 36.28 20.70
C MET A 1 -9.56 35.13 20.31
N ALA A 2 -10.85 35.16 20.67
CA ALA A 2 -11.80 34.07 20.34
C ALA A 2 -12.03 33.87 18.83
N GLU A 3 -12.10 34.95 18.05
CA GLU A 3 -12.29 34.90 16.60
C GLU A 3 -11.07 34.29 15.88
N MET A 4 -9.87 34.69 16.26
CA MET A 4 -8.61 34.11 15.76
C MET A 4 -8.50 32.61 16.03
N GLN A 5 -8.92 32.16 17.23
CA GLN A 5 -8.98 30.74 17.56
C GLN A 5 -10.06 29.99 16.76
N ALA A 6 -11.21 30.61 16.49
CA ALA A 6 -12.26 30.02 15.67
C ALA A 6 -11.82 29.85 14.21
N GLU A 7 -11.16 30.86 13.65
CA GLU A 7 -10.61 30.84 12.29
C GLU A 7 -9.52 29.77 12.13
N GLN A 8 -8.57 29.69 13.07
CA GLN A 8 -7.55 28.65 13.07
C GLN A 8 -8.15 27.23 13.11
N ARG A 9 -9.18 27.01 13.95
CA ARG A 9 -9.89 25.72 14.00
C ARG A 9 -10.57 25.37 12.67
N ARG A 10 -11.17 26.36 12.01
CA ARG A 10 -11.82 26.17 10.70
C ARG A 10 -10.81 25.81 9.62
N LEU A 11 -9.67 26.49 9.56
CA LEU A 11 -8.57 26.18 8.64
C LEU A 11 -8.01 24.78 8.88
N MET A 12 -7.78 24.39 10.13
CA MET A 12 -7.29 23.05 10.48
C MET A 12 -8.27 21.95 10.06
N ARG A 13 -9.58 22.15 10.29
CA ARG A 13 -10.62 21.20 9.85
C ARG A 13 -10.64 21.06 8.33
N HIS A 14 -10.56 22.16 7.59
CA HIS A 14 -10.53 22.12 6.13
C HIS A 14 -9.28 21.41 5.60
N LYS A 15 -8.12 21.67 6.23
CA LYS A 15 -6.86 20.99 5.89
C LYS A 15 -6.96 19.49 6.15
N GLN A 16 -7.48 19.08 7.31
CA GLN A 16 -7.68 17.66 7.66
C GLN A 16 -8.65 16.97 6.70
N ALA A 17 -9.78 17.61 6.35
CA ALA A 17 -10.74 17.07 5.40
C ALA A 17 -10.11 16.81 4.03
N ARG A 18 -9.33 17.79 3.51
CA ARG A 18 -8.63 17.65 2.24
C ARG A 18 -7.57 16.54 2.25
N LEU A 19 -6.82 16.41 3.33
CA LEU A 19 -5.83 15.33 3.48
C LEU A 19 -6.52 13.96 3.49
N ARG A 20 -7.66 13.85 4.17
CA ARG A 20 -8.47 12.62 4.18
C ARG A 20 -8.99 12.26 2.79
N GLU A 21 -9.46 13.24 2.01
CA GLU A 21 -9.94 13.04 0.65
C GLU A 21 -8.81 12.51 -0.27
N ILE A 22 -7.65 13.18 -0.28
CA ILE A 22 -6.47 12.75 -1.05
C ILE A 22 -6.05 11.32 -0.65
N ARG A 23 -6.12 10.97 0.64
CA ARG A 23 -5.82 9.62 1.13
C ARG A 23 -6.79 8.59 0.56
N LEU A 24 -8.09 8.87 0.60
CA LEU A 24 -9.13 7.99 0.08
C LEU A 24 -8.97 7.78 -1.42
N GLU A 25 -8.67 8.84 -2.18
CA GLU A 25 -8.38 8.75 -3.61
C GLU A 25 -7.14 7.89 -3.89
N ARG A 26 -6.04 8.12 -3.18
CA ARG A 26 -4.80 7.32 -3.31
C ARG A 26 -5.08 5.84 -3.05
N ARG A 27 -5.83 5.53 -1.99
CA ARG A 27 -6.22 4.16 -1.64
C ARG A 27 -7.14 3.56 -2.70
N ALA A 28 -8.13 4.30 -3.18
CA ALA A 28 -9.04 3.84 -4.23
C ALA A 28 -8.28 3.53 -5.53
N LEU A 29 -7.34 4.40 -5.93
CA LEU A 29 -6.48 4.18 -7.09
C LEU A 29 -5.60 2.94 -6.92
N TYR A 30 -5.01 2.75 -5.73
CA TYR A 30 -4.22 1.57 -5.41
C TYR A 30 -5.03 0.26 -5.55
N LEU A 31 -6.24 0.23 -4.99
CA LEU A 31 -7.15 -0.91 -5.09
C LEU A 31 -7.62 -1.13 -6.53
N ALA A 32 -7.88 -0.07 -7.29
CA ALA A 32 -8.24 -0.15 -8.70
C ALA A 32 -7.10 -0.77 -9.54
N ARG A 33 -5.84 -0.39 -9.27
CA ARG A 33 -4.67 -1.01 -9.92
C ARG A 33 -4.55 -2.50 -9.59
N TRP A 34 -4.84 -2.91 -8.36
CA TRP A 34 -4.91 -4.32 -7.98
C TRP A 34 -6.00 -5.07 -8.74
N ASN A 35 -7.21 -4.51 -8.81
CA ASN A 35 -8.30 -5.14 -9.57
C ASN A 35 -7.94 -5.29 -11.05
N GLN A 36 -7.32 -4.27 -11.63
CA GLN A 36 -6.83 -4.34 -13.02
C GLN A 36 -5.73 -5.39 -13.17
N PHE A 37 -4.80 -5.49 -12.22
CA PHE A 37 -3.72 -6.49 -12.24
C PHE A 37 -4.24 -7.93 -12.11
N ASP A 38 -5.27 -8.14 -11.29
CA ASP A 38 -5.91 -9.45 -11.09
C ASP A 38 -6.75 -9.87 -12.30
N VAL A 39 -7.56 -8.96 -12.85
CA VAL A 39 -8.50 -9.23 -13.95
C VAL A 39 -7.81 -9.24 -15.31
N ASN A 40 -6.86 -8.34 -15.54
CA ASN A 40 -6.12 -8.33 -16.79
C ASN A 40 -5.14 -9.49 -16.78
N GLY A 41 -5.57 -10.59 -17.38
CA GLY A 41 -4.76 -11.70 -17.84
C GLY A 41 -3.73 -11.31 -18.92
N GLN A 42 -3.11 -10.11 -18.85
CA GLN A 42 -1.98 -9.71 -19.68
C GLN A 42 -1.02 -10.87 -19.89
N SER A 43 -0.70 -11.15 -21.14
CA SER A 43 0.19 -12.23 -21.53
C SER A 43 1.60 -12.10 -20.94
N SER A 44 2.02 -10.88 -20.57
CA SER A 44 3.30 -10.60 -19.91
C SER A 44 3.12 -9.63 -18.74
N ILE A 45 3.74 -9.93 -17.59
CA ILE A 45 3.81 -9.04 -16.41
C ILE A 45 5.24 -8.53 -16.26
N GLU A 46 5.42 -7.21 -16.19
CA GLU A 46 6.68 -6.58 -15.82
C GLU A 46 6.67 -6.09 -14.36
N PHE A 47 7.87 -5.83 -13.83
CA PHE A 47 8.06 -5.32 -12.48
C PHE A 47 7.28 -4.02 -12.19
N LYS A 48 7.10 -3.16 -13.20
CA LYS A 48 6.40 -1.86 -13.05
C LYS A 48 4.87 -1.99 -13.00
N ASP A 49 4.33 -3.09 -13.50
CA ASP A 49 2.88 -3.32 -13.62
C ASP A 49 2.28 -3.71 -12.28
N ILE A 50 3.10 -4.28 -11.39
CA ILE A 50 2.73 -4.69 -10.05
C ILE A 50 2.33 -3.46 -9.21
N PRO A 51 1.16 -3.48 -8.54
CA PRO A 51 0.75 -2.43 -7.62
C PRO A 51 1.52 -2.52 -6.28
N TRP A 52 2.74 -1.99 -6.27
CA TRP A 52 3.57 -1.96 -5.06
C TRP A 52 2.99 -1.03 -3.98
N PRO A 53 3.09 -1.35 -2.68
CA PRO A 53 2.55 -0.55 -1.59
C PRO A 53 3.54 0.56 -1.17
N THR A 54 4.24 1.15 -2.14
CA THR A 54 5.18 2.25 -1.94
C THR A 54 5.34 3.02 -3.24
N ALA A 55 5.64 4.32 -3.14
CA ALA A 55 5.92 5.14 -4.31
C ALA A 55 7.33 4.90 -4.88
N ASP A 56 8.30 4.56 -4.02
CA ASP A 56 9.68 4.25 -4.43
C ASP A 56 10.00 2.78 -4.18
N ILE A 57 9.61 1.94 -5.14
CA ILE A 57 9.90 0.51 -5.09
C ILE A 57 11.38 0.17 -5.30
N LYS A 58 12.23 1.13 -5.69
CA LYS A 58 13.68 0.84 -5.78
C LYS A 58 14.31 0.79 -4.39
N ARG A 59 13.66 1.39 -3.40
CA ARG A 59 14.11 1.47 -2.00
C ARG A 59 12.91 1.31 -1.06
N PRO A 60 12.22 0.15 -1.07
CA PRO A 60 11.10 -0.06 -0.17
C PRO A 60 11.61 -0.02 1.27
N SER A 61 11.13 0.95 2.03
CA SER A 61 11.40 1.04 3.47
C SER A 61 10.12 0.81 4.26
N LYS A 62 10.26 0.36 5.51
CA LYS A 62 9.14 0.22 6.44
C LYS A 62 8.34 1.51 6.52
N ASP A 63 9.01 2.65 6.70
CA ASP A 63 8.36 3.95 6.81
C ASP A 63 7.64 4.36 5.52
N SER A 64 8.20 4.04 4.34
CA SER A 64 7.54 4.32 3.07
C SER A 64 6.27 3.50 2.86
N ILE A 65 6.27 2.25 3.32
CA ILE A 65 5.13 1.33 3.21
C ILE A 65 4.07 1.69 4.25
N ASP A 66 4.49 2.03 5.48
CA ASP A 66 3.63 2.54 6.55
C ASP A 66 2.92 3.83 6.12
N ASP A 67 3.66 4.83 5.63
CA ASP A 67 3.06 6.07 5.14
C ASP A 67 2.15 5.82 3.93
N PHE A 68 2.55 4.94 2.99
CA PHE A 68 1.71 4.63 1.84
C PHE A 68 0.37 4.01 2.25
N LEU A 69 0.38 3.05 3.18
CA LEU A 69 -0.79 2.25 3.54
C LEU A 69 -1.64 2.88 4.64
N LEU A 70 -1.00 3.53 5.61
CA LEU A 70 -1.60 3.88 6.91
C LEU A 70 -1.62 5.37 7.21
N SER A 71 -0.99 6.24 6.40
CA SER A 71 -0.94 7.68 6.67
C SER A 71 -2.33 8.29 6.85
N GLY A 72 -2.56 8.91 8.01
CA GLY A 72 -3.85 9.49 8.38
C GLY A 72 -4.95 8.47 8.75
N ILE A 73 -4.57 7.25 9.16
CA ILE A 73 -5.47 6.28 9.78
C ILE A 73 -5.11 6.21 11.27
N GLU A 74 -6.08 6.55 12.12
CA GLU A 74 -5.93 6.48 13.58
C GLU A 74 -6.70 5.28 14.17
N ASP A 75 -7.68 4.74 13.44
CA ASP A 75 -8.48 3.61 13.91
C ASP A 75 -7.71 2.29 13.80
N ASN A 76 -7.45 1.66 14.94
CA ASN A 76 -6.71 0.40 15.02
C ASN A 76 -7.42 -0.76 14.29
N SER A 77 -8.75 -0.76 14.24
CA SER A 77 -9.49 -1.80 13.50
C SER A 77 -9.31 -1.66 12.00
N GLU A 78 -9.34 -0.43 11.48
CA GLU A 78 -9.03 -0.09 10.10
C GLU A 78 -7.58 -0.48 9.78
N ILE A 79 -6.59 -0.08 10.60
CA ILE A 79 -5.18 -0.45 10.41
C ILE A 79 -5.02 -1.97 10.32
N ARG A 80 -5.60 -2.70 11.28
CA ARG A 80 -5.54 -4.17 11.32
C ARG A 80 -6.13 -4.80 10.06
N THR A 81 -7.25 -4.28 9.59
CA THR A 81 -7.92 -4.74 8.37
C THR A 81 -7.04 -4.51 7.14
N ILE A 82 -6.43 -3.33 7.03
CA ILE A 82 -5.56 -2.96 5.91
C ILE A 82 -4.34 -3.88 5.86
N LEU A 83 -3.62 -3.99 6.97
CA LEU A 83 -2.40 -4.79 7.02
C LEU A 83 -2.67 -6.27 6.72
N ARG A 84 -3.78 -6.85 7.22
CA ARG A 84 -4.17 -8.22 6.85
C ARG A 84 -4.45 -8.39 5.37
N GLN A 85 -5.12 -7.43 4.74
CA GLN A 85 -5.37 -7.47 3.30
C GLN A 85 -4.04 -7.46 2.52
N GLU A 86 -3.08 -6.63 2.93
CA GLU A 86 -1.77 -6.57 2.28
C GLU A 86 -0.91 -7.81 2.56
N GLN A 87 -0.95 -8.38 3.77
CA GLN A 87 -0.31 -9.67 4.07
C GLN A 87 -0.77 -10.76 3.09
N ILE A 88 -2.07 -10.82 2.84
CA ILE A 88 -2.65 -11.80 1.92
C ILE A 88 -2.18 -11.54 0.48
N ARG A 89 -2.14 -10.27 0.03
CA ARG A 89 -1.72 -9.92 -1.34
C ARG A 89 -0.24 -10.21 -1.60
N PHE A 90 0.61 -9.91 -0.62
CA PHE A 90 2.06 -10.05 -0.76
C PHE A 90 2.60 -11.37 -0.19
N HIS A 91 1.75 -12.28 0.29
CA HIS A 91 2.22 -13.60 0.70
C HIS A 91 2.86 -14.32 -0.50
N PRO A 92 4.13 -14.80 -0.42
CA PRO A 92 4.83 -15.42 -1.55
C PRO A 92 4.01 -16.52 -2.24
N ASP A 93 3.28 -17.34 -1.46
CA ASP A 93 2.45 -18.41 -1.99
C ASP A 93 1.24 -17.97 -2.84
N ARG A 94 0.88 -16.68 -2.85
CA ARG A 94 -0.15 -16.18 -3.77
C ARG A 94 0.39 -15.88 -5.16
N TRP A 95 1.72 -15.80 -5.31
CA TRP A 95 2.35 -15.29 -6.52
C TRP A 95 2.58 -16.32 -7.62
N HIS A 96 2.32 -17.60 -7.35
CA HIS A 96 2.47 -18.68 -8.32
C HIS A 96 1.73 -18.45 -9.64
N ARG A 97 0.58 -17.77 -9.62
CA ARG A 97 -0.23 -17.49 -10.83
C ARG A 97 0.33 -16.36 -11.69
N TRP A 98 0.87 -15.31 -11.05
CA TRP A 98 1.42 -14.16 -11.76
C TRP A 98 2.84 -14.39 -12.23
N ILE A 99 3.65 -15.11 -11.43
CA ILE A 99 5.07 -15.33 -11.74
C ILE A 99 5.27 -16.12 -13.04
N LYS A 100 4.31 -16.98 -13.40
CA LYS A 100 4.30 -17.72 -14.67
C LYS A 100 4.16 -16.82 -15.90
N ARG A 101 3.58 -15.62 -15.73
CA ARG A 101 3.37 -14.62 -16.79
C ARG A 101 4.53 -13.63 -16.89
N VAL A 102 5.56 -13.77 -16.08
CA VAL A 102 6.76 -12.92 -16.16
C VAL A 102 7.74 -13.56 -17.16
N PRO A 103 8.24 -12.81 -18.17
CA PRO A 103 8.91 -13.39 -19.33
C PRO A 103 10.33 -13.91 -19.07
N THR A 104 11.01 -13.42 -18.03
CA THR A 104 12.42 -13.77 -17.77
C THR A 104 12.64 -14.24 -16.34
N GLU A 105 13.50 -15.25 -16.15
CA GLU A 105 13.87 -15.73 -14.80
C GLU A 105 14.51 -14.64 -13.94
N ARG A 106 15.28 -13.74 -14.55
CA ARG A 106 15.85 -12.58 -13.86
C ARG A 106 14.77 -11.68 -13.27
N GLN A 107 13.72 -11.37 -14.03
CA GLN A 107 12.60 -10.58 -13.52
C GLN A 107 11.79 -11.37 -12.49
N LYS A 108 11.55 -12.67 -12.70
CA LYS A 108 10.85 -13.52 -11.73
C LYS A 108 11.53 -13.49 -10.37
N LYS A 109 12.84 -13.74 -10.35
CA LYS A 109 13.66 -13.69 -9.13
C LYS A 109 13.53 -12.34 -8.43
N LYS A 110 13.72 -11.24 -9.19
CA LYS A 110 13.59 -9.88 -8.65
C LYS A 110 12.20 -9.62 -8.04
N ILE A 111 11.14 -10.00 -8.74
CA ILE A 111 9.76 -9.81 -8.25
C ILE A 111 9.55 -10.60 -6.96
N MET A 112 9.92 -11.89 -6.92
CA MET A 112 9.72 -12.74 -5.74
C MET A 112 10.54 -12.27 -4.54
N GLU A 113 11.77 -11.79 -4.77
CA GLU A 113 12.60 -11.17 -3.72
C GLU A 113 11.90 -9.94 -3.13
N THR A 114 11.41 -9.02 -3.97
CA THR A 114 10.69 -7.82 -3.53
C THR A 114 9.37 -8.15 -2.83
N VAL A 115 8.61 -9.14 -3.33
CA VAL A 115 7.38 -9.63 -2.69
C VAL A 115 7.68 -10.16 -1.29
N THR A 116 8.74 -10.95 -1.14
CA THR A 116 9.16 -11.52 0.14
C THR A 116 9.60 -10.42 1.11
N GLU A 117 10.35 -9.43 0.63
CA GLU A 117 10.76 -8.27 1.42
C GLU A 117 9.55 -7.48 1.93
N ILE A 118 8.62 -7.13 1.03
CA ILE A 118 7.38 -6.43 1.39
C ILE A 118 6.55 -7.24 2.38
N SER A 119 6.40 -8.55 2.17
CA SER A 119 5.66 -9.42 3.09
C SER A 119 6.25 -9.39 4.49
N ARG A 120 7.58 -9.45 4.63
CA ARG A 120 8.25 -9.32 5.94
C ARG A 120 8.00 -7.95 6.55
N THR A 121 8.11 -6.87 5.76
CA THR A 121 7.85 -5.51 6.25
C THR A 121 6.43 -5.34 6.75
N ILE A 122 5.43 -5.85 6.03
CA ILE A 122 4.02 -5.78 6.45
C ILE A 122 3.81 -6.58 7.74
N ASN A 123 4.46 -7.74 7.91
CA ASN A 123 4.36 -8.51 9.16
C ASN A 123 4.89 -7.73 10.36
N VAL A 124 6.06 -7.10 10.21
CA VAL A 124 6.62 -6.22 11.26
C VAL A 124 5.66 -5.07 11.58
N LEU A 125 5.11 -4.41 10.55
CA LEU A 125 4.12 -3.35 10.76
C LEU A 125 2.86 -3.84 11.47
N TYR A 126 2.40 -5.06 11.16
CA TYR A 126 1.24 -5.66 11.82
C TYR A 126 1.53 -5.90 13.30
N GLU A 127 2.69 -6.45 13.65
CA GLU A 127 3.07 -6.67 15.05
C GLU A 127 3.20 -5.35 15.83
N GLU A 128 3.80 -4.30 15.23
CA GLU A 128 3.99 -3.00 15.87
C GLU A 128 2.68 -2.20 16.04
N ARG A 129 1.80 -2.25 15.04
CA ARG A 129 0.56 -1.44 15.00
C ARG A 129 -0.64 -2.16 15.59
N CYS A 130 -0.58 -3.48 15.76
CA CYS A 130 -1.69 -4.31 16.22
C CYS A 130 -1.26 -5.28 17.34
N PRO A 131 -0.79 -4.76 18.50
CA PRO A 131 -0.51 -5.59 19.66
C PRO A 131 -1.75 -6.34 20.17
#